data_AF-A0A8J8CKP8-F1
#
_entry.id   AF-A0A8J8CKP8-F1
#
_cell.length_a   1.000
_cell.length_b   1.000
_cell.length_c   1.000
_cell.angle_alpha   90.00
_cell.angle_beta   90.00
_cell.angle_gamma   90.00
#
_symmetry.space_group_name_H-M   'P 1'
#
loop_
_entity.id
_entity.type
_entity.pdbx_description
1 polymer ?
#
loop_
_entity_poly.entity_id
_entity_poly.type
_entity_poly.pdbx_seq_one_letter_code
_entity_poly.pdbx_strand_id
1 'polypeptide(L)'
;MVEKIIDVSVINVGEIDGRAYMNKRDMDRLGVDDFDILQLINEFEDSCAVQVLENDEVEVESIAVDNGILDSANISDGDRVNVRKAHLKKEAITRVKFGIEPLEGQPVEECISYILENFDEMTSVIRNRPIYRNLQVDWPDAGCGHVKISFLDSDPDIEGDEVGIIDPSGKEIEVQLVPASEMSFNAVLVLDVSGSMSKEDMVVKGTGTAVEGLRRGLKGGRDLESLLDEFDEKKVSRIKGAALATLLFLSQKVSRGWGEQLAILSFAGDVDVFEVEYGSGGPTPVISCTGEAKSAGLEIIADYVSKRCSKGGGLTFMSGALQQAYEMTNQFEPNSITGKGNPNMIVLLTDGQPNKGNGLGINPVPIVRKCARDYPNTVLYTIGLGEADSRLLKRLSEIGRGEFYEAADLGELTKFYDLLARRFMIALKTDATELVEEIPEDLFEDVEEVDETDEVEIALEEDYGGAGEDIAEEIAEMDAEEEVEEDFEDEFDDEY
;
A
#
# COMPACT_ATOMS: atom_id res chain seq x y z
N MET A 1 -32.79 -2.87 -22.86
CA MET A 1 -33.52 -1.82 -22.12
C MET A 1 -32.46 -0.83 -21.66
N VAL A 2 -32.67 0.47 -21.86
CA VAL A 2 -31.71 1.48 -21.36
C VAL A 2 -31.91 1.54 -19.86
N GLU A 3 -30.84 1.27 -19.11
CA GLU A 3 -30.83 1.33 -17.65
C GLU A 3 -31.10 2.78 -17.22
N LYS A 4 -32.05 2.96 -16.30
CA LYS A 4 -32.40 4.29 -15.82
C LYS A 4 -31.53 4.61 -14.62
N ILE A 5 -30.72 5.65 -14.76
CA ILE A 5 -29.83 6.16 -13.72
C ILE A 5 -30.25 7.59 -13.42
N ILE A 6 -30.33 7.95 -12.15
CA ILE A 6 -30.53 9.33 -11.70
C ILE A 6 -29.44 9.72 -10.71
N ASP A 7 -29.10 11.00 -10.70
CA ASP A 7 -28.14 11.58 -9.77
C ASP A 7 -28.93 12.24 -8.62
N VAL A 8 -28.64 11.84 -7.37
CA VAL A 8 -29.33 12.33 -6.17
C VAL A 8 -28.36 12.69 -5.06
N SER A 9 -28.79 13.59 -4.17
CA SER A 9 -28.09 13.91 -2.93
C SER A 9 -28.39 12.87 -1.86
N VAL A 10 -27.37 12.45 -1.12
CA VAL A 10 -27.52 11.54 0.01
C VAL A 10 -27.80 12.32 1.29
N ILE A 11 -28.75 11.82 2.07
CA ILE A 11 -29.08 12.32 3.41
C ILE A 11 -28.86 11.18 4.39
N ASN A 12 -27.97 11.35 5.36
CA ASN A 12 -27.79 10.39 6.44
C ASN A 12 -28.87 10.60 7.50
N VAL A 13 -29.69 9.56 7.72
CA VAL A 13 -30.81 9.62 8.69
C VAL A 13 -30.58 8.77 9.95
N GLY A 14 -29.34 8.31 10.17
CA GLY A 14 -28.98 7.45 11.30
C GLY A 14 -29.43 6.01 11.07
N GLU A 15 -29.91 5.34 12.11
CA GLU A 15 -30.32 3.93 12.05
C GLU A 15 -31.78 3.80 11.62
N ILE A 16 -32.00 3.28 10.40
CA ILE A 16 -33.32 2.98 9.83
C ILE A 16 -33.41 1.52 9.36
N ASP A 17 -32.80 0.62 10.13
CA ASP A 17 -32.87 -0.84 9.95
C ASP A 17 -32.34 -1.27 8.56
N GLY A 18 -31.27 -0.60 8.09
CA GLY A 18 -30.62 -0.94 6.82
C GLY A 18 -31.47 -0.64 5.57
N ARG A 19 -32.33 0.38 5.64
CA ARG A 19 -33.19 0.81 4.52
C ARG A 19 -32.81 2.18 4.00
N ALA A 20 -33.49 2.59 2.93
CA ALA A 20 -33.47 3.94 2.42
C ALA A 20 -34.89 4.44 2.16
N TYR A 21 -35.08 5.74 2.28
CA TYR A 21 -36.30 6.44 1.93
C TYR A 21 -36.07 7.34 0.73
N MET A 22 -37.04 7.36 -0.18
CA MET A 22 -36.95 8.16 -1.40
C MET A 22 -38.30 8.77 -1.76
N ASN A 23 -38.27 9.93 -2.40
CA ASN A 23 -39.49 10.56 -2.89
C ASN A 23 -40.15 9.72 -4.00
N LYS A 24 -41.48 9.61 -3.98
CA LYS A 24 -42.25 8.87 -4.99
C LYS A 24 -41.90 9.26 -6.41
N ARG A 25 -41.66 10.55 -6.67
CA ARG A 25 -41.35 11.04 -8.02
C ARG A 25 -40.04 10.47 -8.56
N ASP A 26 -39.04 10.29 -7.71
CA ASP A 26 -37.76 9.75 -8.14
C ASP A 26 -37.79 8.22 -8.22
N MET A 27 -38.58 7.56 -7.38
CA MET A 27 -38.91 6.13 -7.54
C MET A 27 -39.60 5.86 -8.88
N ASP A 28 -40.58 6.68 -9.26
CA ASP A 28 -41.27 6.62 -10.56
C ASP A 28 -40.29 6.84 -11.74
N ARG A 29 -39.34 7.78 -11.59
CA ARG A 29 -38.29 8.03 -12.59
C ARG A 29 -37.46 6.78 -12.80
N LEU A 30 -37.02 6.14 -11.72
CA LEU A 30 -36.24 4.89 -11.72
C LEU A 30 -37.05 3.66 -12.14
N GLY A 31 -38.38 3.71 -12.01
CA GLY A 31 -39.25 2.56 -12.25
C GLY A 31 -39.11 1.49 -11.16
N VAL A 32 -39.04 1.93 -9.91
CA VAL A 32 -38.98 1.08 -8.71
C VAL A 32 -40.18 1.33 -7.81
N ASP A 33 -40.58 0.30 -7.08
CA ASP A 33 -41.65 0.34 -6.08
C ASP A 33 -41.08 0.13 -4.66
N ASP A 34 -41.93 0.23 -3.64
CA ASP A 34 -41.55 -0.13 -2.28
C ASP A 34 -40.93 -1.53 -2.22
N PHE A 35 -39.89 -1.67 -1.40
CA PHE A 35 -39.12 -2.90 -1.18
C PHE A 35 -38.23 -3.35 -2.34
N ASP A 36 -38.23 -2.64 -3.48
CA ASP A 36 -37.18 -2.82 -4.49
C ASP A 36 -35.80 -2.48 -3.92
N ILE A 37 -34.77 -3.06 -4.52
CA ILE A 37 -33.39 -2.79 -4.14
C ILE A 37 -32.78 -1.81 -5.14
N LEU A 38 -32.21 -0.75 -4.60
CA LEU A 38 -31.44 0.25 -5.32
C LEU A 38 -29.96 0.02 -5.08
N GLN A 39 -29.17 0.31 -6.11
CA GLN A 39 -27.73 0.40 -6.01
C GLN A 39 -27.34 1.88 -6.06
N LEU A 40 -26.62 2.33 -5.03
CA LEU A 40 -26.03 3.65 -4.95
C LEU A 40 -24.57 3.50 -5.37
N ILE A 41 -24.14 4.31 -6.34
CA ILE A 41 -22.79 4.27 -6.90
C ILE A 41 -22.18 5.65 -6.70
N ASN A 42 -21.09 5.72 -5.94
CA ASN A 42 -20.35 6.95 -5.71
C ASN A 42 -19.48 7.31 -6.93
N GLU A 43 -18.77 8.44 -6.85
CA GLU A 43 -17.89 8.88 -7.94
C GLU A 43 -16.66 7.97 -8.17
N PHE A 44 -16.38 7.04 -7.24
CA PHE A 44 -15.28 6.08 -7.28
C PHE A 44 -15.70 4.68 -7.76
N GLU A 45 -16.93 4.54 -8.27
CA GLU A 45 -17.55 3.25 -8.62
C GLU A 45 -17.74 2.28 -7.43
N ASP A 46 -17.52 2.73 -6.18
CA ASP A 46 -17.95 1.95 -5.03
C ASP A 46 -19.47 1.96 -5.01
N SER A 47 -20.03 0.78 -4.78
CA SER A 47 -21.46 0.60 -4.78
C SER A 47 -21.93 -0.07 -3.52
N CYS A 48 -23.04 0.42 -2.98
CA CYS A 48 -23.82 -0.29 -1.98
C CYS A 48 -25.22 -0.54 -2.48
N ALA A 49 -25.88 -1.52 -1.86
CA ALA A 49 -27.25 -1.87 -2.19
C ALA A 49 -28.14 -1.68 -0.96
N VAL A 50 -29.32 -1.10 -1.18
CA VAL A 50 -30.27 -0.79 -0.12
C VAL A 50 -31.69 -1.03 -0.59
N GLN A 51 -32.55 -1.47 0.33
CA GLN A 51 -33.97 -1.57 0.08
C GLN A 51 -34.64 -0.20 0.25
N VAL A 52 -35.43 0.23 -0.73
CA VAL A 52 -36.07 1.55 -0.75
C VAL A 52 -37.54 1.49 -0.31
N LEU A 53 -37.98 2.55 0.37
CA LEU A 53 -39.38 2.82 0.70
C LEU A 53 -39.76 4.25 0.32
N GLU A 54 -40.99 4.43 -0.13
CA GLU A 54 -41.57 5.74 -0.42
C GLU A 54 -41.70 6.56 0.86
N ASN A 55 -41.19 7.80 0.83
CA ASN A 55 -41.44 8.79 1.87
C ASN A 55 -41.53 10.19 1.26
N ASP A 56 -42.70 10.82 1.42
CA ASP A 56 -42.98 12.18 0.91
C ASP A 56 -42.21 13.28 1.66
N GLU A 57 -41.64 12.98 2.84
CA GLU A 57 -40.80 13.91 3.61
C GLU A 57 -39.39 14.05 3.02
N VAL A 58 -38.96 13.09 2.19
CA VAL A 58 -37.68 13.18 1.47
C VAL A 58 -37.85 14.12 0.27
N GLU A 59 -36.97 15.10 0.16
CA GLU A 59 -36.98 16.04 -0.96
C GLU A 59 -36.73 15.32 -2.30
N VAL A 60 -37.27 15.88 -3.38
CA VAL A 60 -37.02 15.36 -4.74
C VAL A 60 -35.54 15.55 -5.07
N GLU A 61 -34.96 14.57 -5.77
CA GLU A 61 -33.52 14.47 -6.05
C GLU A 61 -32.65 14.20 -4.82
N SER A 62 -33.24 13.65 -3.76
CA SER A 62 -32.55 13.20 -2.57
C SER A 62 -32.93 11.76 -2.19
N ILE A 63 -32.03 11.07 -1.51
CA ILE A 63 -32.27 9.75 -0.91
C ILE A 63 -31.77 9.77 0.54
N ALA A 64 -32.64 9.38 1.47
CA ALA A 64 -32.30 9.25 2.87
C ALA A 64 -31.89 7.80 3.17
N VAL A 65 -30.69 7.58 3.72
CA VAL A 65 -30.09 6.24 3.83
C VAL A 65 -29.60 5.98 5.26
N ASP A 66 -29.69 4.71 5.68
CA ASP A 66 -29.12 4.19 6.92
C ASP A 66 -27.60 4.46 7.03
N ASN A 67 -27.16 4.99 8.17
CA ASN A 67 -25.76 5.29 8.44
C ASN A 67 -24.83 4.09 8.21
N GLY A 68 -25.21 2.91 8.69
CA GLY A 68 -24.38 1.72 8.55
C GLY A 68 -24.22 1.26 7.10
N ILE A 69 -25.16 1.60 6.21
CA ILE A 69 -25.01 1.37 4.76
C ILE A 69 -24.07 2.39 4.15
N LEU A 70 -24.22 3.67 4.52
CA LEU A 70 -23.38 4.76 4.03
C LEU A 70 -21.91 4.57 4.41
N ASP A 71 -21.65 4.20 5.67
CA ASP A 71 -20.31 3.92 6.18
C ASP A 71 -19.66 2.76 5.41
N SER A 72 -20.42 1.67 5.16
CA SER A 72 -19.93 0.52 4.39
C SER A 72 -19.57 0.84 2.93
N ALA A 73 -20.17 1.91 2.38
CA ALA A 73 -20.00 2.34 1.01
C ALA A 73 -19.03 3.52 0.87
N ASN A 74 -18.50 4.02 1.99
CA ASN A 74 -17.74 5.27 2.07
C ASN A 74 -18.49 6.42 1.36
N ILE A 75 -19.78 6.57 1.66
CA ILE A 75 -20.64 7.65 1.18
C ILE A 75 -20.97 8.53 2.39
N SER A 76 -20.75 9.84 2.28
CA SER A 76 -21.02 10.82 3.34
C SER A 76 -22.35 11.54 3.13
N ASP A 77 -22.84 12.15 4.21
CA ASP A 77 -23.99 13.06 4.12
C ASP A 77 -23.69 14.24 3.19
N GLY A 78 -24.61 14.53 2.26
CA GLY A 78 -24.44 15.57 1.24
C GLY A 78 -23.70 15.12 -0.04
N ASP A 79 -23.17 13.91 -0.09
CA ASP A 79 -22.57 13.38 -1.32
C ASP A 79 -23.62 13.20 -2.42
N ARG A 80 -23.19 13.38 -3.68
CA ARG A 80 -24.02 13.05 -4.83
C ARG A 80 -23.65 11.67 -5.37
N VAL A 81 -24.67 10.84 -5.56
CA VAL A 81 -24.49 9.45 -6.01
C VAL A 81 -25.40 9.14 -7.19
N ASN A 82 -24.93 8.26 -8.06
CA ASN A 82 -25.73 7.69 -9.12
C ASN A 82 -26.56 6.55 -8.55
N VAL A 83 -27.88 6.63 -8.71
CA VAL A 83 -28.82 5.61 -8.24
C VAL A 83 -29.45 4.91 -9.42
N ARG A 84 -29.51 3.59 -9.33
CA ARG A 84 -30.16 2.71 -10.31
C ARG A 84 -30.82 1.51 -9.63
N LYS A 85 -31.70 0.82 -10.35
CA LYS A 85 -32.27 -0.44 -9.88
C LYS A 85 -31.19 -1.52 -9.83
N ALA A 86 -31.09 -2.24 -8.72
CA ALA A 86 -30.02 -3.23 -8.53
C ALA A 86 -30.14 -4.42 -9.49
N HIS A 87 -29.00 -4.94 -9.92
CA HIS A 87 -28.90 -6.19 -10.68
C HIS A 87 -29.02 -7.38 -9.74
N LEU A 88 -30.26 -7.84 -9.52
CA LEU A 88 -30.52 -8.95 -8.62
C LEU A 88 -29.97 -10.26 -9.17
N LYS A 89 -29.28 -11.00 -8.30
CA LYS A 89 -28.90 -12.37 -8.59
C LYS A 89 -30.15 -13.22 -8.80
N LYS A 90 -30.15 -13.98 -9.89
CA LYS A 90 -31.33 -14.80 -10.27
C LYS A 90 -31.60 -15.95 -9.31
N GLU A 91 -30.53 -16.49 -8.72
CA GLU A 91 -30.58 -17.60 -7.78
C GLU A 91 -30.49 -17.07 -6.36
N ALA A 92 -31.34 -17.59 -5.48
CA ALA A 92 -31.34 -17.21 -4.07
C ALA A 92 -30.06 -17.71 -3.40
N ILE A 93 -29.50 -16.88 -2.52
CA ILE A 93 -28.31 -17.26 -1.75
C ILE A 93 -28.71 -18.30 -0.70
N THR A 94 -28.01 -19.44 -0.69
CA THR A 94 -28.27 -20.57 0.21
C THR A 94 -27.20 -20.75 1.26
N ARG A 95 -25.97 -20.30 0.98
CA ARG A 95 -24.87 -20.21 1.95
C ARG A 95 -24.24 -18.83 1.89
N VAL A 96 -23.91 -18.27 3.05
CA VAL A 96 -23.12 -17.03 3.17
C VAL A 96 -21.98 -17.24 4.14
N LYS A 97 -20.81 -16.73 3.78
CA LYS A 97 -19.64 -16.68 4.64
C LYS A 97 -19.38 -15.24 5.06
N PHE A 98 -19.40 -15.00 6.37
CA PHE A 98 -19.08 -13.71 6.97
C PHE A 98 -17.74 -13.75 7.69
N GLY A 99 -16.99 -12.66 7.55
CA GLY A 99 -15.79 -12.35 8.30
C GLY A 99 -16.14 -11.53 9.54
N ILE A 100 -15.63 -11.95 10.69
CA ILE A 100 -15.82 -11.30 11.99
C ILE A 100 -14.53 -10.59 12.39
N GLU A 101 -14.61 -9.28 12.59
CA GLU A 101 -13.50 -8.43 13.05
C GLU A 101 -13.88 -7.73 14.36
N PRO A 102 -13.25 -8.06 15.50
CA PRO A 102 -13.42 -7.31 16.74
C PRO A 102 -12.65 -5.99 16.67
N LEU A 103 -13.31 -4.88 16.97
CA LEU A 103 -12.74 -3.54 16.90
C LEU A 103 -12.20 -3.05 18.26
N GLU A 104 -12.56 -3.72 19.35
CA GLU A 104 -12.18 -3.33 20.71
C GLU A 104 -11.03 -4.17 21.30
N GLY A 105 -10.41 -5.05 20.50
CA GLY A 105 -9.23 -5.84 20.87
C GLY A 105 -9.54 -7.16 21.57
N GLN A 106 -10.80 -7.59 21.54
CA GLN A 106 -11.20 -8.93 21.95
C GLN A 106 -10.58 -10.00 21.04
N PRO A 107 -10.31 -11.21 21.55
CA PRO A 107 -9.96 -12.35 20.70
C PRO A 107 -11.09 -12.66 19.71
N VAL A 108 -10.75 -12.81 18.42
CA VAL A 108 -11.74 -13.06 17.36
C VAL A 108 -12.54 -14.34 17.63
N GLU A 109 -11.89 -15.35 18.20
CA GLU A 109 -12.49 -16.64 18.53
C GLU A 109 -13.58 -16.51 19.61
N GLU A 110 -13.40 -15.59 20.57
CA GLU A 110 -14.40 -15.30 21.60
C GLU A 110 -15.61 -14.58 20.99
N CYS A 111 -15.38 -13.61 20.10
CA CYS A 111 -16.46 -12.94 19.37
C CYS A 111 -17.25 -13.91 18.49
N ILE A 112 -16.58 -14.79 17.75
CA ILE A 112 -17.26 -15.81 16.93
C ILE A 112 -18.08 -16.75 17.82
N SER A 113 -17.51 -17.21 18.94
CA SER A 113 -18.23 -18.09 19.87
C SER A 113 -19.47 -17.39 20.44
N TYR A 114 -19.34 -16.13 20.85
CA TYR A 114 -20.47 -15.32 21.32
C TYR A 114 -21.56 -15.16 20.24
N ILE A 115 -21.17 -14.87 19.00
CA ILE A 115 -22.14 -14.70 17.90
C ILE A 115 -22.86 -16.02 17.59
N LEU A 116 -22.17 -17.16 17.64
CA LEU A 116 -22.81 -18.47 17.45
C LEU A 116 -23.80 -18.80 18.57
N GLU A 117 -23.49 -18.41 19.81
CA GLU A 117 -24.40 -18.56 20.97
C GLU A 117 -25.60 -17.59 20.91
N ASN A 118 -25.43 -16.41 20.31
CA ASN A 118 -26.43 -15.34 20.23
C ASN A 118 -26.81 -15.02 18.77
N PHE A 119 -26.94 -16.05 17.94
CA PHE A 119 -27.11 -15.91 16.50
C PHE A 119 -28.36 -15.13 16.07
N ASP A 120 -29.40 -15.13 16.92
CA ASP A 120 -30.63 -14.34 16.70
C ASP A 120 -30.34 -12.83 16.67
N GLU A 121 -29.39 -12.36 17.48
CA GLU A 121 -29.00 -10.95 17.51
C GLU A 121 -28.29 -10.55 16.22
N MET A 122 -27.32 -11.36 15.75
CA MET A 122 -26.67 -11.14 14.45
C MET A 122 -27.67 -11.16 13.30
N THR A 123 -28.64 -12.08 13.36
CA THR A 123 -29.67 -12.17 12.33
C THR A 123 -30.48 -10.89 12.25
N SER A 124 -30.75 -10.22 13.38
CA SER A 124 -31.47 -8.94 13.38
C SER A 124 -30.70 -7.83 12.66
N VAL A 125 -29.38 -7.79 12.81
CA VAL A 125 -28.49 -6.80 12.18
C VAL A 125 -28.43 -6.97 10.65
N ILE A 126 -28.59 -8.20 10.16
CA ILE A 126 -28.42 -8.54 8.74
C ILE A 126 -29.77 -8.67 7.99
N ARG A 127 -30.89 -8.87 8.69
CA ARG A 127 -32.20 -9.30 8.13
C ARG A 127 -32.73 -8.46 6.96
N ASN A 128 -32.43 -7.17 6.92
CA ASN A 128 -32.94 -6.25 5.90
C ASN A 128 -31.86 -5.79 4.90
N ARG A 129 -30.63 -6.29 5.04
CA ARG A 129 -29.49 -5.85 4.23
C ARG A 129 -29.31 -6.77 3.02
N PRO A 130 -29.34 -6.23 1.79
CA PRO A 130 -28.94 -7.00 0.62
C PRO A 130 -27.47 -7.43 0.73
N ILE A 131 -27.13 -8.59 0.18
CA ILE A 131 -25.75 -9.09 0.12
C ILE A 131 -25.09 -8.60 -1.17
N TYR A 132 -23.91 -8.04 -1.07
CA TYR A 132 -23.07 -7.63 -2.19
C TYR A 132 -21.60 -7.74 -1.77
N ARG A 133 -20.66 -7.72 -2.73
CA ARG A 133 -19.23 -8.03 -2.48
C ARG A 133 -18.59 -7.20 -1.37
N ASN A 134 -18.98 -5.93 -1.25
CA ASN A 134 -18.39 -5.00 -0.29
C ASN A 134 -19.29 -4.80 0.94
N LEU A 135 -20.29 -5.66 1.16
CA LEU A 135 -21.17 -5.53 2.31
C LEU A 135 -20.36 -5.62 3.60
N GLN A 136 -20.47 -4.57 4.42
CA GLN A 136 -19.91 -4.50 5.75
C GLN A 136 -20.96 -3.92 6.68
N VAL A 137 -21.01 -4.44 7.91
CA VAL A 137 -21.95 -4.00 8.92
C VAL A 137 -21.22 -3.87 10.24
N ASP A 138 -21.18 -2.66 10.77
CA ASP A 138 -20.69 -2.39 12.11
C ASP A 138 -21.77 -2.71 13.14
N TRP A 139 -21.39 -3.42 14.20
CA TRP A 139 -22.24 -3.82 15.31
C TRP A 139 -21.61 -3.38 16.64
N PRO A 140 -21.76 -2.09 16.99
CA PRO A 140 -21.12 -1.50 18.17
C PRO A 140 -21.62 -2.07 19.49
N ASP A 141 -22.90 -2.40 19.57
CA ASP A 141 -23.55 -2.83 20.82
C ASP A 141 -23.61 -4.35 20.99
N ALA A 142 -22.77 -5.13 20.29
CA ALA A 142 -22.74 -6.57 20.50
C ALA A 142 -22.27 -6.89 21.93
N GLY A 143 -22.82 -7.91 22.59
CA GLY A 143 -22.44 -8.23 23.97
C GLY A 143 -20.99 -8.70 24.15
N CYS A 144 -20.28 -9.00 23.06
CA CYS A 144 -18.83 -9.24 23.05
C CYS A 144 -17.99 -7.98 22.77
N GLY A 145 -18.63 -6.81 22.67
CA GLY A 145 -18.03 -5.52 22.30
C GLY A 145 -18.19 -5.18 20.83
N HIS A 146 -17.59 -4.09 20.37
CA HIS A 146 -17.77 -3.62 19.00
C HIS A 146 -17.19 -4.62 17.98
N VAL A 147 -18.06 -5.18 17.14
CA VAL A 147 -17.70 -6.15 16.10
C VAL A 147 -18.14 -5.65 14.74
N LYS A 148 -17.29 -5.86 13.74
CA LYS A 148 -17.61 -5.66 12.33
C LYS A 148 -17.83 -6.99 11.63
N ILE A 149 -18.88 -7.04 10.81
CA ILE A 149 -19.28 -8.20 10.01
C ILE A 149 -19.10 -7.85 8.54
N SER A 150 -18.22 -8.59 7.85
CA SER A 150 -17.93 -8.36 6.43
C SER A 150 -18.37 -9.56 5.60
N PHE A 151 -18.98 -9.32 4.44
CA PHE A 151 -19.23 -10.39 3.47
C PHE A 151 -17.90 -10.89 2.90
N LEU A 152 -17.72 -12.22 2.83
CA LEU A 152 -16.53 -12.83 2.24
C LEU A 152 -16.88 -13.64 0.99
N ASP A 153 -17.94 -14.43 1.05
CA ASP A 153 -18.30 -15.37 0.00
C ASP A 153 -19.76 -15.84 0.11
N SER A 154 -20.34 -16.33 -0.99
CA SER A 154 -21.71 -16.89 -1.00
C SER A 154 -21.83 -18.07 -1.95
N ASP A 155 -22.83 -18.93 -1.72
CA ASP A 155 -23.28 -19.92 -2.71
C ASP A 155 -24.75 -19.67 -3.05
N PRO A 156 -25.08 -19.28 -4.29
CA PRO A 156 -24.17 -19.08 -5.42
C PRO A 156 -23.30 -17.80 -5.33
N ASP A 157 -22.11 -17.81 -5.92
CA ASP A 157 -21.12 -16.70 -5.87
C ASP A 157 -21.68 -15.41 -6.47
N ILE A 158 -21.55 -14.27 -5.79
CA ILE A 158 -21.93 -12.96 -6.34
C ILE A 158 -20.84 -12.47 -7.31
N GLU A 159 -21.23 -12.22 -8.58
CA GLU A 159 -20.32 -11.77 -9.64
C GLU A 159 -20.54 -10.29 -9.97
N GLY A 160 -19.45 -9.55 -10.21
CA GLY A 160 -19.53 -8.16 -10.67
C GLY A 160 -20.30 -7.25 -9.71
N ASP A 161 -21.34 -6.60 -10.23
CA ASP A 161 -22.24 -5.67 -9.55
C ASP A 161 -23.56 -6.32 -9.09
N GLU A 162 -23.63 -7.66 -9.08
CA GLU A 162 -24.81 -8.39 -8.64
C GLU A 162 -25.10 -8.15 -7.14
N VAL A 163 -26.39 -8.18 -6.80
CA VAL A 163 -26.88 -8.10 -5.43
C VAL A 163 -27.70 -9.35 -5.11
N GLY A 164 -27.28 -10.07 -4.08
CA GLY A 164 -27.96 -11.24 -3.54
C GLY A 164 -28.99 -10.85 -2.47
N ILE A 165 -30.09 -11.59 -2.44
CA ILE A 165 -31.08 -11.52 -1.34
C ILE A 165 -30.97 -12.83 -0.56
N ILE A 166 -30.80 -12.71 0.76
CA ILE A 166 -30.90 -13.83 1.70
C ILE A 166 -32.33 -14.37 1.65
N ASP A 167 -32.50 -15.66 1.31
CA ASP A 167 -33.79 -16.27 0.96
C ASP A 167 -34.95 -15.88 1.92
N PRO A 168 -35.93 -15.06 1.47
CA PRO A 168 -37.05 -14.62 2.29
C PRO A 168 -38.14 -15.71 2.48
N SER A 169 -37.98 -16.90 1.87
CA SER A 169 -38.96 -17.99 1.92
C SER A 169 -38.89 -18.84 3.20
N GLY A 170 -37.94 -18.57 4.10
CA GLY A 170 -37.80 -19.24 5.38
C GLY A 170 -37.12 -20.61 5.32
N LYS A 171 -36.33 -20.88 4.27
CA LYS A 171 -35.41 -22.02 4.25
C LYS A 171 -34.20 -21.73 5.14
N GLU A 172 -33.67 -22.77 5.77
CA GLU A 172 -32.43 -22.68 6.52
C GLU A 172 -31.28 -22.28 5.58
N ILE A 173 -30.63 -21.16 5.90
CA ILE A 173 -29.46 -20.66 5.18
C ILE A 173 -28.24 -21.06 5.99
N GLU A 174 -27.25 -21.62 5.31
CA GLU A 174 -25.99 -21.96 5.96
C GLU A 174 -25.16 -20.70 6.13
N VAL A 175 -24.98 -20.25 7.38
CA VAL A 175 -24.12 -19.10 7.70
C VAL A 175 -22.83 -19.60 8.30
N GLN A 176 -21.72 -19.31 7.62
CA GLN A 176 -20.37 -19.63 8.09
C GLN A 176 -19.70 -18.36 8.63
N LEU A 177 -19.27 -18.40 9.89
CA LEU A 177 -18.50 -17.32 10.51
C LEU A 177 -17.03 -17.71 10.54
N VAL A 178 -16.17 -16.81 10.07
CA VAL A 178 -14.72 -16.96 10.15
C VAL A 178 -14.11 -15.64 10.62
N PRO A 179 -12.87 -15.63 11.14
CA PRO A 179 -12.13 -14.39 11.33
C PRO A 179 -12.09 -13.58 10.03
N ALA A 180 -12.42 -12.29 10.09
CA ALA A 180 -12.31 -11.41 8.95
C ALA A 180 -10.88 -11.46 8.41
N SER A 181 -10.75 -11.60 7.08
CA SER A 181 -9.46 -11.62 6.42
C SER A 181 -8.84 -10.24 6.22
N GLU A 182 -9.54 -9.19 6.62
CA GLU A 182 -9.22 -7.79 6.34
C GLU A 182 -9.23 -7.02 7.66
N MET A 183 -8.10 -6.38 7.97
CA MET A 183 -7.93 -5.48 9.11
C MET A 183 -7.54 -4.11 8.59
N SER A 184 -7.92 -3.02 9.27
CA SER A 184 -7.39 -1.69 8.94
C SER A 184 -5.90 -1.61 9.28
N PHE A 185 -5.09 -1.07 8.37
CA PHE A 185 -3.66 -0.86 8.61
C PHE A 185 -3.12 0.37 7.90
N ASN A 186 -2.21 1.05 8.58
CA ASN A 186 -1.46 2.16 8.00
C ASN A 186 -0.31 1.63 7.15
N ALA A 187 0.09 2.39 6.13
CA ALA A 187 1.16 1.96 5.23
C ALA A 187 2.18 3.06 4.95
N VAL A 188 3.45 2.69 4.96
CA VAL A 188 4.57 3.53 4.54
C VAL A 188 5.15 2.92 3.27
N LEU A 189 5.02 3.62 2.15
CA LEU A 189 5.56 3.20 0.86
C LEU A 189 6.95 3.84 0.69
N VAL A 190 7.95 3.01 0.46
CA VAL A 190 9.35 3.43 0.30
C VAL A 190 9.79 3.11 -1.12
N LEU A 191 9.94 4.15 -1.94
CA LEU A 191 10.18 4.04 -3.37
C LEU A 191 11.63 4.38 -3.72
N ASP A 192 12.34 3.44 -4.32
CA ASP A 192 13.65 3.69 -4.92
C ASP A 192 13.49 4.54 -6.19
N VAL A 193 14.17 5.68 -6.24
CA VAL A 193 14.23 6.58 -7.40
C VAL A 193 15.66 6.76 -7.92
N SER A 194 16.52 5.76 -7.66
CA SER A 194 17.88 5.72 -8.19
C SER A 194 17.92 5.53 -9.71
N GLY A 195 19.08 5.80 -10.31
CA GLY A 195 19.27 5.77 -11.76
C GLY A 195 19.02 4.40 -12.39
N SER A 196 19.24 3.30 -11.65
CA SER A 196 18.94 1.93 -12.14
C SER A 196 17.44 1.75 -12.43
N MET A 197 16.58 2.40 -11.64
CA MET A 197 15.13 2.36 -11.80
C MET A 197 14.63 2.99 -13.11
N SER A 198 15.49 3.75 -13.80
CA SER A 198 15.16 4.37 -15.10
C SER A 198 15.23 3.39 -16.29
N LYS A 199 15.70 2.15 -16.11
CA LYS A 199 15.74 1.14 -17.17
C LYS A 199 14.34 0.78 -17.67
N GLU A 200 14.11 0.91 -18.99
CA GLU A 200 12.85 0.56 -19.68
C GLU A 200 12.76 -0.92 -20.05
N ASP A 201 12.79 -1.80 -19.04
CA ASP A 201 12.76 -3.24 -19.23
C ASP A 201 11.55 -3.95 -18.61
N MET A 202 10.73 -3.23 -17.84
CA MET A 202 9.57 -3.81 -17.18
C MET A 202 8.41 -3.96 -18.16
N VAL A 203 7.86 -5.18 -18.24
CA VAL A 203 6.78 -5.51 -19.17
C VAL A 203 5.43 -5.18 -18.56
N VAL A 204 4.56 -4.49 -19.30
CA VAL A 204 3.19 -4.22 -18.89
C VAL A 204 2.28 -5.33 -19.42
N LYS A 205 1.68 -6.12 -18.51
CA LYS A 205 0.71 -7.19 -18.82
C LYS A 205 -0.43 -7.18 -17.82
N GLY A 206 -1.66 -7.37 -18.31
CA GLY A 206 -2.82 -7.64 -17.45
C GLY A 206 -3.29 -6.47 -16.59
N THR A 207 -2.85 -5.24 -16.88
CA THR A 207 -3.20 -4.04 -16.10
C THR A 207 -4.31 -3.19 -16.70
N GLY A 208 -4.80 -3.53 -17.91
CA GLY A 208 -5.74 -2.68 -18.66
C GLY A 208 -7.01 -2.32 -17.87
N THR A 209 -7.63 -3.28 -17.20
CA THR A 209 -8.83 -3.05 -16.39
C THR A 209 -8.54 -2.17 -15.16
N ALA A 210 -7.38 -2.35 -14.54
CA ALA A 210 -6.96 -1.60 -13.36
C ALA A 210 -6.59 -0.15 -13.70
N VAL A 211 -5.90 0.05 -14.82
CA VAL A 211 -5.57 1.37 -15.38
C VAL A 211 -6.83 2.12 -15.78
N GLU A 212 -7.79 1.44 -16.40
CA GLU A 212 -9.06 2.06 -16.77
C GLU A 212 -9.90 2.43 -15.55
N GLY A 213 -9.86 1.63 -14.49
CA GLY A 213 -10.42 1.98 -13.18
C GLY A 213 -9.80 3.25 -12.59
N LEU A 214 -8.47 3.37 -12.61
CA LEU A 214 -7.79 4.60 -12.19
C LEU A 214 -8.17 5.81 -13.05
N ARG A 215 -8.27 5.65 -14.38
CA ARG A 215 -8.68 6.74 -15.29
C ARG A 215 -10.08 7.25 -15.01
N ARG A 216 -10.99 6.38 -14.55
CA ARG A 216 -12.38 6.76 -14.21
C ARG A 216 -12.47 7.38 -12.82
N GLY A 217 -11.72 6.83 -11.85
CA GLY A 217 -11.74 7.28 -10.46
C GLY A 217 -10.95 8.57 -10.18
N LEU A 218 -10.04 8.97 -11.08
CA LEU A 218 -9.23 10.18 -10.93
C LEU A 218 -9.64 11.23 -11.97
N LYS A 219 -10.01 12.44 -11.52
CA LYS A 219 -10.22 13.62 -12.39
C LYS A 219 -8.86 14.21 -12.77
N GLY A 220 -8.00 13.37 -13.36
CA GLY A 220 -6.57 13.62 -13.50
C GLY A 220 -6.22 14.93 -14.23
N GLY A 221 -5.08 15.53 -13.81
CA GLY A 221 -4.37 16.53 -14.60
C GLY A 221 -3.61 15.90 -15.78
N ARG A 222 -3.11 16.72 -16.70
CA ARG A 222 -2.41 16.26 -17.93
C ARG A 222 -1.24 15.31 -17.65
N ASP A 223 -0.58 15.44 -16.50
CA ASP A 223 0.59 14.63 -16.15
C ASP A 223 0.20 13.18 -15.78
N LEU A 224 -0.95 12.98 -15.12
CA LEU A 224 -1.47 11.65 -14.83
C LEU A 224 -2.00 10.98 -16.11
N GLU A 225 -2.73 11.70 -16.95
CA GLU A 225 -3.16 11.16 -18.26
C GLU A 225 -1.94 10.75 -19.10
N SER A 226 -0.91 11.61 -19.15
CA SER A 226 0.35 11.31 -19.83
C SER A 226 1.05 10.08 -19.24
N LEU A 227 1.06 9.93 -17.91
CA LEU A 227 1.63 8.73 -17.27
C LEU A 227 0.84 7.49 -17.70
N LEU A 228 -0.49 7.51 -17.61
CA LEU A 228 -1.34 6.35 -17.89
C LEU A 228 -1.38 5.98 -19.38
N ASP A 229 -1.18 6.93 -20.30
CA ASP A 229 -1.10 6.68 -21.75
C ASP A 229 0.16 5.92 -22.16
N GLU A 230 1.21 5.95 -21.34
CA GLU A 230 2.44 5.23 -21.64
C GLU A 230 2.33 3.71 -21.35
N PHE A 231 1.29 3.26 -20.67
CA PHE A 231 1.09 1.86 -20.26
C PHE A 231 0.31 1.00 -21.28
N ASP A 232 0.20 1.43 -22.54
CA ASP A 232 -0.36 0.64 -23.64
C ASP A 232 0.63 -0.45 -24.10
N GLU A 233 0.58 -1.63 -23.46
CA GLU A 233 1.26 -2.90 -23.83
C GLU A 233 2.72 -2.76 -24.32
N LYS A 234 3.50 -1.89 -23.66
CA LYS A 234 4.91 -1.64 -23.95
C LYS A 234 5.79 -1.98 -22.76
N LYS A 235 7.11 -1.93 -22.99
CA LYS A 235 8.08 -1.87 -21.90
C LYS A 235 8.09 -0.45 -21.34
N VAL A 236 8.05 -0.35 -20.02
CA VAL A 236 8.09 0.91 -19.27
C VAL A 236 9.29 0.88 -18.34
N SER A 237 9.70 2.06 -17.84
CA SER A 237 10.73 2.10 -16.82
C SER A 237 10.25 1.47 -15.50
N ARG A 238 11.17 0.83 -14.77
CA ARG A 238 10.88 0.21 -13.46
C ARG A 238 10.24 1.21 -12.51
N ILE A 239 10.76 2.45 -12.49
CA ILE A 239 10.23 3.56 -11.69
C ILE A 239 8.77 3.90 -12.05
N LYS A 240 8.41 3.88 -13.34
CA LYS A 240 7.05 4.18 -13.80
C LYS A 240 6.06 3.09 -13.42
N GLY A 241 6.41 1.81 -13.53
CA GLY A 241 5.45 0.81 -13.05
C GLY A 241 5.45 0.62 -11.53
N ALA A 242 6.54 0.92 -10.82
CA ALA A 242 6.50 1.09 -9.36
C ALA A 242 5.50 2.18 -8.96
N ALA A 243 5.52 3.30 -9.68
CA ALA A 243 4.57 4.39 -9.54
C ALA A 243 3.12 3.97 -9.81
N LEU A 244 2.86 3.29 -10.93
CA LEU A 244 1.51 2.84 -11.26
C LEU A 244 0.98 1.83 -10.25
N ALA A 245 1.80 0.88 -9.81
CA ALA A 245 1.39 -0.10 -8.81
C ALA A 245 1.15 0.56 -7.44
N THR A 246 1.95 1.57 -7.09
CA THR A 246 1.69 2.43 -5.94
C THR A 246 0.32 3.10 -6.06
N LEU A 247 0.03 3.74 -7.20
CA LEU A 247 -1.28 4.37 -7.43
C LEU A 247 -2.45 3.39 -7.34
N LEU A 248 -2.30 2.17 -7.83
CA LEU A 248 -3.31 1.12 -7.74
C LEU A 248 -3.53 0.64 -6.29
N PHE A 249 -2.44 0.40 -5.56
CA PHE A 249 -2.53 0.05 -4.15
C PHE A 249 -3.21 1.17 -3.35
N LEU A 250 -2.85 2.41 -3.65
CA LEU A 250 -3.44 3.57 -3.02
C LEU A 250 -4.91 3.72 -3.35
N SER A 251 -5.31 3.58 -4.62
CA SER A 251 -6.72 3.65 -4.98
C SER A 251 -7.53 2.61 -4.24
N GLN A 252 -7.01 1.38 -4.08
CA GLN A 252 -7.66 0.31 -3.32
C GLN A 252 -7.78 0.63 -1.82
N LYS A 253 -6.71 1.15 -1.21
CA LYS A 253 -6.67 1.58 0.19
C LYS A 253 -7.65 2.73 0.46
N VAL A 254 -7.63 3.69 -0.44
CA VAL A 254 -8.48 4.86 -0.45
C VAL A 254 -9.96 4.48 -0.65
N SER A 255 -10.29 3.55 -1.56
CA SER A 255 -11.66 3.07 -1.73
C SER A 255 -12.22 2.36 -0.49
N ARG A 256 -11.37 1.76 0.36
CA ARG A 256 -11.85 1.10 1.58
C ARG A 256 -12.35 2.08 2.64
N GLY A 257 -11.68 3.22 2.85
CA GLY A 257 -12.19 4.30 3.70
C GLY A 257 -12.14 4.05 5.23
N TRP A 258 -11.33 3.13 5.74
CA TRP A 258 -11.38 2.69 7.15
C TRP A 258 -10.50 3.49 8.13
N GLY A 259 -10.31 4.80 7.89
CA GLY A 259 -9.41 5.61 8.72
C GLY A 259 -7.93 5.20 8.60
N GLU A 260 -7.58 4.54 7.50
CA GLU A 260 -6.20 4.17 7.21
C GLU A 260 -5.38 5.41 6.81
N GLN A 261 -4.13 5.42 7.22
CA GLN A 261 -3.21 6.50 6.93
C GLN A 261 -2.01 5.98 6.14
N LEU A 262 -1.48 6.85 5.30
CA LEU A 262 -0.39 6.52 4.41
C LEU A 262 0.71 7.58 4.47
N ALA A 263 1.96 7.14 4.37
CA ALA A 263 3.10 8.00 4.07
C ALA A 263 3.86 7.46 2.86
N ILE A 264 4.43 8.37 2.06
CA ILE A 264 5.25 8.01 0.90
C ILE A 264 6.63 8.62 1.09
N LEU A 265 7.66 7.78 0.96
CA LEU A 265 9.05 8.20 0.98
C LEU A 265 9.66 7.80 -0.36
N SER A 266 10.45 8.69 -0.95
CA SER A 266 11.34 8.34 -2.05
C SER A 266 12.78 8.41 -1.59
N PHE A 267 13.65 7.55 -2.13
CA PHE A 267 15.06 7.59 -1.80
C PHE A 267 15.95 7.37 -3.02
N ALA A 268 17.06 8.10 -3.04
CA ALA A 268 18.19 7.87 -3.92
C ALA A 268 19.45 8.25 -3.14
N GLY A 269 20.07 9.38 -3.48
CA GLY A 269 21.18 9.94 -2.69
C GLY A 269 20.74 10.38 -1.30
N ASP A 270 19.51 10.87 -1.15
CA ASP A 270 18.93 11.25 0.15
C ASP A 270 17.51 10.68 0.25
N VAL A 271 16.93 10.74 1.45
CA VAL A 271 15.53 10.36 1.70
C VAL A 271 14.67 11.60 1.61
N ASP A 272 13.62 11.54 0.80
CA ASP A 272 12.64 12.59 0.64
C ASP A 272 11.29 12.07 1.13
N VAL A 273 10.76 12.71 2.16
CA VAL A 273 9.41 12.44 2.67
C VAL A 273 8.44 13.26 1.85
N PHE A 274 7.42 12.60 1.32
CA PHE A 274 6.38 13.30 0.61
C PHE A 274 5.45 14.01 1.58
N GLU A 275 5.29 15.33 1.38
CA GLU A 275 4.34 16.14 2.13
C GLU A 275 3.20 16.60 1.22
N VAL A 276 2.00 16.50 1.74
CA VAL A 276 0.78 16.96 1.08
C VAL A 276 0.18 18.11 1.87
N GLU A 277 -0.37 19.08 1.16
CA GLU A 277 -1.09 20.19 1.77
C GLU A 277 -2.57 20.02 1.48
N TYR A 278 -3.32 19.62 2.52
CA TYR A 278 -4.78 19.55 2.47
C TYR A 278 -5.37 20.37 3.63
N GLY A 279 -6.39 21.20 3.33
CA GLY A 279 -7.01 22.09 4.31
C GLY A 279 -6.14 23.30 4.70
N SER A 280 -6.31 23.81 5.93
CA SER A 280 -5.70 25.05 6.44
C SER A 280 -4.55 24.85 7.42
N GLY A 281 -4.07 23.61 7.59
CA GLY A 281 -3.05 23.21 8.57
C GLY A 281 -1.59 23.23 8.11
N GLY A 282 -1.32 23.52 6.82
CA GLY A 282 0.00 23.45 6.21
C GLY A 282 0.39 22.04 5.74
N PRO A 283 1.62 21.85 5.22
CA PRO A 283 2.09 20.56 4.69
C PRO A 283 2.19 19.49 5.79
N THR A 284 1.75 18.27 5.48
CA THR A 284 1.83 17.10 6.36
C THR A 284 2.34 15.88 5.59
N PRO A 285 3.18 15.01 6.20
CA PRO A 285 3.69 13.80 5.57
C PRO A 285 2.71 12.61 5.62
N VAL A 286 1.61 12.76 6.36
CA VAL A 286 0.57 11.75 6.52
C VAL A 286 -0.57 12.06 5.57
N ILE A 287 -1.07 11.05 4.88
CA ILE A 287 -2.19 11.13 3.95
C ILE A 287 -3.34 10.31 4.56
N SER A 288 -4.44 10.98 4.90
CA SER A 288 -5.65 10.30 5.37
C SER A 288 -6.42 9.71 4.19
N CYS A 289 -6.77 8.42 4.26
CA CYS A 289 -7.53 7.74 3.22
C CYS A 289 -9.06 7.92 3.37
N THR A 290 -9.52 8.99 4.03
CA THR A 290 -10.93 9.26 4.34
C THR A 290 -11.32 10.70 3.98
N GLY A 291 -12.61 10.93 3.68
CA GLY A 291 -13.21 12.27 3.48
C GLY A 291 -12.72 13.05 2.26
N GLU A 292 -12.76 14.39 2.30
CA GLU A 292 -12.32 15.27 1.19
C GLU A 292 -10.81 15.15 0.87
N ALA A 293 -9.99 14.67 1.82
CA ALA A 293 -8.57 14.41 1.61
C ALA A 293 -8.30 13.27 0.61
N LYS A 294 -9.32 12.44 0.33
CA LYS A 294 -9.29 11.26 -0.53
C LYS A 294 -8.90 11.56 -1.98
N SER A 295 -9.67 12.43 -2.64
CA SER A 295 -9.53 12.76 -4.06
C SER A 295 -8.33 13.68 -4.30
N ALA A 296 -8.16 14.69 -3.45
CA ALA A 296 -6.99 15.56 -3.47
C ALA A 296 -5.69 14.76 -3.23
N GLY A 297 -5.70 13.81 -2.29
CA GLY A 297 -4.55 12.97 -1.97
C GLY A 297 -4.06 12.14 -3.16
N LEU A 298 -4.95 11.43 -3.85
CA LEU A 298 -4.55 10.58 -4.99
C LEU A 298 -3.98 11.39 -6.17
N GLU A 299 -4.55 12.56 -6.48
CA GLU A 299 -4.04 13.44 -7.55
C GLU A 299 -2.67 14.03 -7.21
N ILE A 300 -2.51 14.49 -5.97
CA ILE A 300 -1.25 15.07 -5.47
C ILE A 300 -0.15 14.00 -5.41
N ILE A 301 -0.49 12.77 -4.99
CA ILE A 301 0.43 11.63 -5.01
C ILE A 301 0.83 11.27 -6.44
N ALA A 302 -0.13 11.19 -7.37
CA ALA A 302 0.15 10.90 -8.77
C ALA A 302 1.13 11.89 -9.38
N ASP A 303 0.95 13.18 -9.10
CA ASP A 303 1.84 14.24 -9.56
C ASP A 303 3.24 14.14 -8.92
N TYR A 304 3.33 13.91 -7.61
CA TYR A 304 4.60 13.73 -6.92
C TYR A 304 5.39 12.53 -7.44
N VAL A 305 4.72 11.39 -7.51
CA VAL A 305 5.31 10.17 -8.01
C VAL A 305 5.78 10.38 -9.46
N SER A 306 4.95 10.97 -10.33
CA SER A 306 5.34 11.29 -11.72
C SER A 306 6.56 12.21 -11.81
N LYS A 307 6.60 13.28 -10.99
CA LYS A 307 7.70 14.24 -10.95
C LYS A 307 9.00 13.63 -10.42
N ARG A 308 8.94 12.82 -9.37
CA ARG A 308 10.13 12.16 -8.80
C ARG A 308 10.64 11.04 -9.69
N CYS A 309 9.74 10.32 -10.36
CA CYS A 309 10.09 9.31 -11.37
C CYS A 309 10.90 9.87 -12.55
N SER A 310 10.86 11.18 -12.78
CA SER A 310 11.60 11.84 -13.87
C SER A 310 13.04 12.26 -13.50
N LYS A 311 13.43 12.17 -12.22
CA LYS A 311 14.74 12.62 -11.71
C LYS A 311 15.49 11.46 -11.05
N GLY A 312 16.19 10.65 -11.83
CA GLY A 312 17.03 9.56 -11.31
C GLY A 312 18.28 10.09 -10.58
N GLY A 313 18.52 9.63 -9.34
CA GLY A 313 19.75 9.92 -8.59
C GLY A 313 20.81 8.82 -8.72
N GLY A 314 22.10 9.15 -8.65
CA GLY A 314 23.20 8.16 -8.84
C GLY A 314 23.53 7.26 -7.64
N LEU A 315 22.90 7.50 -6.48
CA LEU A 315 23.16 6.79 -5.22
C LEU A 315 21.85 6.22 -4.64
N THR A 316 21.96 5.30 -3.68
CA THR A 316 20.89 4.48 -3.10
C THR A 316 21.08 4.38 -1.58
N PHE A 317 20.38 5.23 -0.83
CA PHE A 317 20.44 5.35 0.64
C PHE A 317 19.37 4.52 1.36
N MET A 318 19.34 3.22 1.09
CA MET A 318 18.30 2.32 1.61
C MET A 318 18.26 2.28 3.15
N SER A 319 19.41 2.35 3.81
CA SER A 319 19.54 2.30 5.26
C SER A 319 18.83 3.47 5.95
N GLY A 320 19.04 4.69 5.45
CA GLY A 320 18.34 5.89 5.94
C GLY A 320 16.85 5.88 5.59
N ALA A 321 16.49 5.38 4.40
CA ALA A 321 15.10 5.30 3.97
C ALA A 321 14.28 4.38 4.88
N LEU A 322 14.83 3.21 5.23
CA LEU A 322 14.18 2.28 6.14
C LEU A 322 14.05 2.84 7.55
N GLN A 323 15.10 3.48 8.08
CA GLN A 323 15.02 4.12 9.40
C GLN A 323 13.90 5.18 9.42
N GLN A 324 13.89 6.07 8.44
CA GLN A 324 12.88 7.12 8.34
C GLN A 324 11.46 6.55 8.17
N ALA A 325 11.32 5.43 7.45
CA ALA A 325 10.04 4.76 7.26
C ALA A 325 9.49 4.21 8.60
N TYR A 326 10.34 3.61 9.43
CA TYR A 326 9.92 3.19 10.78
C TYR A 326 9.56 4.37 11.67
N GLU A 327 10.36 5.43 11.67
CA GLU A 327 10.07 6.65 12.45
C GLU A 327 8.76 7.33 12.02
N MET A 328 8.43 7.26 10.73
CA MET A 328 7.18 7.77 10.18
C MET A 328 5.94 7.08 10.77
N THR A 329 6.06 5.83 11.20
CA THR A 329 4.92 5.11 11.80
C THR A 329 4.42 5.74 13.10
N ASN A 330 5.26 6.53 13.79
CA ASN A 330 4.86 7.29 14.98
C ASN A 330 4.06 8.56 14.66
N GLN A 331 4.07 9.01 13.41
CA GLN A 331 3.34 10.22 12.99
C GLN A 331 1.88 9.91 12.63
N PHE A 332 1.53 8.62 12.50
CA PHE A 332 0.17 8.23 12.28
C PHE A 332 -0.69 8.48 13.53
N GLU A 333 -1.81 9.13 13.32
CA GLU A 333 -2.79 9.40 14.36
C GLU A 333 -3.62 8.13 14.65
N PRO A 334 -4.21 8.03 15.85
CA PRO A 334 -5.20 7.00 16.13
C PRO A 334 -6.32 7.03 15.09
N ASN A 335 -6.77 5.86 14.68
CA ASN A 335 -7.86 5.70 13.73
C ASN A 335 -9.10 6.46 14.23
N SER A 336 -9.66 7.32 13.39
CA SER A 336 -10.81 8.16 13.74
C SER A 336 -12.06 7.37 14.12
N ILE A 337 -12.15 6.11 13.68
CA ILE A 337 -13.29 5.22 13.90
C ILE A 337 -13.11 4.42 15.20
N THR A 338 -11.91 3.87 15.44
CA THR A 338 -11.66 2.96 16.58
C THR A 338 -11.01 3.65 17.79
N GLY A 339 -10.46 4.86 17.61
CA GLY A 339 -9.71 5.60 18.63
C GLY A 339 -8.36 4.96 19.01
N LYS A 340 -7.93 3.91 18.30
CA LYS A 340 -6.65 3.19 18.54
C LYS A 340 -5.72 3.31 17.33
N GLY A 341 -4.42 3.15 17.56
CA GLY A 341 -3.44 3.10 16.47
C GLY A 341 -3.61 1.84 15.63
N ASN A 342 -3.68 2.00 14.31
CA ASN A 342 -3.66 0.86 13.39
C ASN A 342 -2.25 0.23 13.39
N PRO A 343 -2.12 -1.09 13.14
CA PRO A 343 -0.83 -1.68 12.84
C PRO A 343 -0.25 -1.10 11.55
N ASN A 344 1.06 -1.18 11.42
CA ASN A 344 1.79 -0.50 10.36
C ASN A 344 2.44 -1.48 9.39
N MET A 345 2.34 -1.18 8.11
CA MET A 345 3.02 -1.90 7.04
C MET A 345 4.06 -0.97 6.41
N ILE A 346 5.27 -1.46 6.21
CA ILE A 346 6.29 -0.79 5.38
C ILE A 346 6.48 -1.62 4.12
N VAL A 347 6.41 -0.99 2.95
CA VAL A 347 6.64 -1.65 1.66
C VAL A 347 7.80 -0.95 0.97
N LEU A 348 8.92 -1.67 0.82
CA LEU A 348 10.11 -1.21 0.09
C LEU A 348 10.06 -1.71 -1.35
N LEU A 349 10.00 -0.81 -2.34
CA LEU A 349 10.26 -1.12 -3.76
C LEU A 349 11.66 -0.66 -4.13
N THR A 350 12.48 -1.58 -4.64
CA THR A 350 13.85 -1.26 -5.09
C THR A 350 14.33 -2.22 -6.16
N ASP A 351 15.17 -1.72 -7.06
CA ASP A 351 15.89 -2.53 -8.04
C ASP A 351 17.40 -2.61 -7.78
N GLY A 352 17.86 -2.00 -6.68
CA GLY A 352 19.26 -1.66 -6.47
C GLY A 352 19.84 -2.15 -5.15
N GLN A 353 21.18 -2.20 -5.12
CA GLN A 353 21.94 -2.46 -3.91
C GLN A 353 22.23 -1.14 -3.16
N PRO A 354 22.27 -1.15 -1.82
CA PRO A 354 22.65 0.02 -1.04
C PRO A 354 24.07 0.45 -1.39
N ASN A 355 24.25 1.67 -1.89
CA ASN A 355 25.55 2.15 -2.38
C ASN A 355 25.94 3.55 -1.87
N LYS A 356 25.13 4.21 -1.02
CA LYS A 356 25.56 5.45 -0.35
C LYS A 356 26.62 5.14 0.72
N GLY A 357 27.84 5.64 0.51
CA GLY A 357 29.03 5.44 1.36
C GLY A 357 30.33 5.58 0.55
N ASN A 358 31.50 5.29 1.15
CA ASN A 358 32.83 5.33 0.48
C ASN A 358 33.02 4.22 -0.58
N GLY A 359 31.97 3.82 -1.30
CA GLY A 359 31.96 2.69 -2.23
C GLY A 359 31.59 1.33 -1.61
N LEU A 360 31.49 1.22 -0.28
CA LEU A 360 31.20 -0.04 0.43
C LEU A 360 29.71 -0.29 0.75
N GLY A 361 28.85 0.73 0.61
CA GLY A 361 27.41 0.64 0.95
C GLY A 361 27.14 0.48 2.46
N ILE A 362 26.24 1.28 3.03
CA ILE A 362 25.80 1.05 4.41
C ILE A 362 24.84 -0.14 4.42
N ASN A 363 25.22 -1.22 5.11
CA ASN A 363 24.38 -2.41 5.25
C ASN A 363 23.08 -2.06 6.03
N PRO A 364 21.88 -2.24 5.45
CA PRO A 364 20.62 -1.90 6.11
C PRO A 364 20.19 -2.90 7.20
N VAL A 365 20.79 -4.10 7.25
CA VAL A 365 20.38 -5.18 8.16
C VAL A 365 20.40 -4.79 9.65
N PRO A 366 21.45 -4.15 10.21
CA PRO A 366 21.47 -3.76 11.62
C PRO A 366 20.38 -2.76 11.97
N ILE A 367 20.07 -1.84 11.05
CA ILE A 367 19.02 -0.83 11.23
C ILE A 367 17.65 -1.49 11.29
N VAL A 368 17.33 -2.35 10.32
CA VAL A 368 16.04 -3.06 10.31
C VAL A 368 15.89 -3.93 11.55
N ARG A 369 16.96 -4.60 12.02
CA ARG A 369 16.92 -5.39 13.26
C ARG A 369 16.61 -4.55 14.49
N LYS A 370 17.21 -3.36 14.59
CA LYS A 370 16.92 -2.42 15.68
C LYS A 370 15.48 -1.92 15.58
N CYS A 371 15.06 -1.43 14.41
CA CYS A 371 13.72 -0.90 14.20
C CYS A 371 12.62 -1.97 14.38
N ALA A 372 12.79 -3.20 13.90
CA ALA A 372 11.80 -4.26 14.11
C ALA A 372 11.58 -4.60 15.60
N ARG A 373 12.56 -4.32 16.46
CA ARG A 373 12.44 -4.45 17.92
C ARG A 373 11.72 -3.25 18.54
N ASP A 374 12.09 -2.04 18.10
CA ASP A 374 11.55 -0.79 18.62
C ASP A 374 10.09 -0.56 18.17
N TYR A 375 9.69 -1.15 17.03
CA TYR A 375 8.38 -1.00 16.41
C TYR A 375 7.68 -2.38 16.23
N PRO A 376 7.20 -3.00 17.32
CA PRO A 376 6.71 -4.39 17.30
C PRO A 376 5.41 -4.61 16.52
N ASN A 377 4.65 -3.54 16.25
CA ASN A 377 3.41 -3.54 15.47
C ASN A 377 3.63 -3.15 14.00
N THR A 378 4.89 -3.22 13.52
CA THR A 378 5.27 -2.82 12.16
C THR A 378 5.89 -4.01 11.42
N VAL A 379 5.38 -4.28 10.22
CA VAL A 379 5.88 -5.36 9.34
C VAL A 379 6.52 -4.77 8.08
N LEU A 380 7.69 -5.27 7.69
CA LEU A 380 8.42 -4.84 6.49
C LEU A 380 8.30 -5.85 5.34
N TYR A 381 7.74 -5.42 4.23
CA TYR A 381 7.74 -6.13 2.96
C TYR A 381 8.77 -5.52 2.01
N THR A 382 9.42 -6.38 1.24
CA THR A 382 10.40 -5.97 0.24
C THR A 382 9.99 -6.50 -1.12
N ILE A 383 10.00 -5.61 -2.13
CA ILE A 383 9.72 -5.94 -3.52
C ILE A 383 10.98 -5.64 -4.32
N GLY A 384 11.53 -6.69 -4.93
CA GLY A 384 12.62 -6.60 -5.88
C GLY A 384 12.10 -6.39 -7.29
N LEU A 385 12.63 -5.38 -7.98
CA LEU A 385 12.38 -5.13 -9.40
C LEU A 385 13.64 -5.46 -10.21
N GLY A 386 13.49 -6.25 -11.27
CA GLY A 386 14.59 -6.51 -12.20
C GLY A 386 15.81 -7.19 -11.58
N GLU A 387 16.91 -6.44 -11.40
CA GLU A 387 18.22 -6.96 -10.97
C GLU A 387 18.48 -6.80 -9.47
N ALA A 388 17.41 -6.68 -8.66
CA ALA A 388 17.49 -6.48 -7.23
C ALA A 388 18.26 -7.61 -6.51
N ASP A 389 18.91 -7.29 -5.39
CA ASP A 389 19.57 -8.28 -4.54
C ASP A 389 18.55 -9.07 -3.71
N SER A 390 18.02 -10.15 -4.29
CA SER A 390 17.01 -10.99 -3.65
C SER A 390 17.46 -11.57 -2.30
N ARG A 391 18.77 -11.78 -2.09
CA ARG A 391 19.29 -12.32 -0.82
C ARG A 391 19.20 -11.28 0.28
N LEU A 392 19.64 -10.05 -0.01
CA LEU A 392 19.54 -8.94 0.93
C LEU A 392 18.07 -8.63 1.24
N LEU A 393 17.23 -8.45 0.21
CA LEU A 393 15.83 -8.08 0.39
C LEU A 393 15.03 -9.13 1.16
N LYS A 394 15.27 -10.40 0.90
CA LYS A 394 14.68 -11.51 1.67
C LYS A 394 15.09 -11.48 3.14
N ARG A 395 16.38 -11.23 3.41
CA ARG A 395 16.88 -11.11 4.78
C ARG A 395 16.25 -9.92 5.52
N LEU A 396 16.06 -8.79 4.84
CA LEU A 396 15.42 -7.61 5.43
C LEU A 396 13.95 -7.87 5.76
N SER A 397 13.20 -8.49 4.84
CA SER A 397 11.78 -8.81 5.08
C SER A 397 11.62 -9.83 6.22
N GLU A 398 12.48 -10.86 6.29
CA GLU A 398 12.44 -11.85 7.37
C GLU A 398 12.67 -11.21 8.75
N ILE A 399 13.68 -10.32 8.87
CA ILE A 399 13.95 -9.59 10.12
C ILE A 399 12.76 -8.68 10.48
N GLY A 400 12.15 -8.05 9.48
CA GLY A 400 10.96 -7.22 9.66
C GLY A 400 9.65 -7.99 9.66
N ARG A 401 9.67 -9.33 9.83
CA ARG A 401 8.51 -10.24 9.91
C ARG A 401 7.60 -10.28 8.68
N GLY A 402 8.02 -9.71 7.56
CA GLY A 402 7.28 -9.73 6.31
C GLY A 402 7.86 -10.72 5.30
N GLU A 403 7.49 -10.53 4.05
CA GLU A 403 7.92 -11.39 2.94
C GLU A 403 8.59 -10.58 1.83
N PHE A 404 9.50 -11.25 1.13
CA PHE A 404 10.10 -10.76 -0.10
C PHE A 404 9.31 -11.25 -1.31
N TYR A 405 9.09 -10.34 -2.25
CA TYR A 405 8.48 -10.63 -3.53
C TYR A 405 9.35 -10.13 -4.68
N GLU A 406 9.54 -10.97 -5.69
CA GLU A 406 10.23 -10.61 -6.92
C GLU A 406 9.19 -10.44 -8.02
N ALA A 407 9.06 -9.24 -8.57
CA ALA A 407 8.07 -8.94 -9.60
C ALA A 407 8.73 -8.98 -10.98
N ALA A 408 8.30 -9.92 -11.84
CA ALA A 408 8.80 -10.02 -13.21
C ALA A 408 8.06 -9.09 -14.19
N ASP A 409 6.82 -8.75 -13.87
CA ASP A 409 6.00 -7.83 -14.64
C ASP A 409 5.04 -7.02 -13.74
N LEU A 410 4.43 -5.99 -14.34
CA LEU A 410 3.52 -5.11 -13.62
C LEU A 410 2.25 -5.84 -13.14
N GLY A 411 1.79 -6.86 -13.86
CA GLY A 411 0.61 -7.64 -13.49
C GLY A 411 0.86 -8.45 -12.21
N GLU A 412 2.04 -9.04 -12.08
CA GLU A 412 2.49 -9.70 -10.85
C GLU A 412 2.57 -8.72 -9.66
N LEU A 413 3.09 -7.51 -9.89
CA LEU A 413 3.16 -6.47 -8.87
C LEU A 413 1.76 -6.09 -8.36
N THR A 414 0.76 -5.94 -9.25
CA THR A 414 -0.62 -5.66 -8.85
C THR A 414 -1.25 -6.80 -8.04
N LYS A 415 -1.02 -8.06 -8.43
CA LYS A 415 -1.51 -9.23 -7.67
C LYS A 415 -0.88 -9.34 -6.29
N PHE A 416 0.38 -8.95 -6.15
CA PHE A 416 1.05 -8.96 -4.86
C PHE A 416 0.36 -8.02 -3.86
N TYR A 417 -0.07 -6.83 -4.30
CA TYR A 417 -0.81 -5.89 -3.46
C TYR A 417 -2.17 -6.45 -3.00
N ASP A 418 -2.88 -7.17 -3.86
CA ASP A 418 -4.13 -7.86 -3.47
C ASP A 418 -3.90 -8.95 -2.40
N LEU A 419 -2.75 -9.63 -2.45
CA LEU A 419 -2.38 -10.69 -1.49
C LEU A 419 -1.78 -10.14 -0.18
N LEU A 420 -1.22 -8.93 -0.22
CA LEU A 420 -0.49 -8.28 0.88
C LEU A 420 -1.35 -8.13 2.14
N ALA A 421 -2.60 -7.69 1.99
CA ALA A 421 -3.52 -7.49 3.11
C ALA A 421 -3.76 -8.78 3.92
N ARG A 422 -3.92 -9.92 3.23
CA ARG A 422 -4.14 -11.22 3.89
C ARG A 422 -2.88 -11.71 4.61
N ARG A 423 -1.71 -11.51 4.00
CA ARG A 423 -0.42 -11.94 4.55
C ARG A 423 0.01 -11.11 5.77
N PHE A 424 -0.31 -9.83 5.76
CA PHE A 424 -0.05 -8.91 6.88
C PHE A 424 -0.64 -9.38 8.20
N MET A 425 -1.86 -9.92 8.16
CA MET A 425 -2.49 -10.47 9.37
C MET A 425 -1.76 -11.69 9.93
N ILE A 426 -1.22 -12.55 9.06
CA ILE A 426 -0.47 -13.73 9.46
C ILE A 426 0.84 -13.31 10.14
N ALA A 427 1.53 -12.33 9.54
CA ALA A 427 2.77 -11.77 10.09
C ALA A 427 2.57 -11.16 11.48
N LEU A 428 1.49 -10.43 11.71
CA LEU A 428 1.19 -9.84 13.03
C LEU A 428 0.85 -10.87 14.10
N LYS A 429 0.29 -12.03 13.72
CA LYS A 429 -0.07 -13.12 14.65
C LYS A 429 1.09 -14.08 14.95
N THR A 430 2.23 -13.94 14.27
CA THR A 430 3.41 -14.79 14.50
C THR A 430 4.25 -14.17 15.62
N ASP A 431 4.41 -14.91 16.72
CA ASP A 431 5.01 -14.39 17.96
C ASP A 431 6.49 -14.01 17.78
N ALA A 432 6.87 -12.84 18.31
CA ALA A 432 8.20 -12.24 18.18
C ALA A 432 9.35 -13.09 18.76
N THR A 433 9.01 -14.02 19.65
CA THR A 433 9.93 -14.88 20.41
C THR A 433 10.45 -16.08 19.61
N GLU A 434 9.86 -16.43 18.47
CA GLU A 434 10.30 -17.57 17.66
C GLU A 434 11.37 -17.21 16.60
N LEU A 435 11.71 -15.93 16.44
CA LEU A 435 12.58 -15.44 15.34
C LEU A 435 13.96 -14.94 15.77
N VAL A 436 14.30 -15.02 17.06
CA VAL A 436 15.66 -14.71 17.54
C VAL A 436 16.40 -16.02 17.77
N GLU A 437 16.96 -16.61 16.72
CA GLU A 437 18.23 -17.28 16.92
C GLU A 437 19.20 -16.16 17.37
N GLU A 438 19.56 -16.18 18.66
CA GLU A 438 20.63 -15.34 19.20
C GLU A 438 21.89 -15.63 18.38
N ILE A 439 22.17 -14.77 17.41
CA ILE A 439 23.48 -14.75 16.77
C ILE A 439 24.45 -14.34 17.88
N PRO A 440 25.46 -15.16 18.23
CA PRO A 440 26.44 -14.82 19.25
C PRO A 440 27.04 -13.44 18.95
N GLU A 441 27.20 -12.61 19.99
CA GLU A 441 27.86 -11.30 19.88
C GLU A 441 29.28 -11.43 19.28
N ASP A 442 29.84 -12.63 19.37
CA ASP A 442 31.14 -13.10 18.89
C ASP A 442 31.30 -13.10 17.36
N LEU A 443 30.23 -12.86 16.58
CA LEU A 443 30.32 -12.77 15.10
C LEU A 443 30.78 -11.40 14.59
N PHE A 444 30.96 -10.46 15.52
CA PHE A 444 31.68 -9.22 15.32
C PHE A 444 32.86 -9.20 16.30
N GLU A 445 33.80 -10.13 16.14
CA GLU A 445 35.14 -9.89 16.68
C GLU A 445 35.60 -8.54 16.15
N ASP A 446 36.02 -7.68 17.08
CA ASP A 446 36.63 -6.39 16.81
C ASP A 446 37.63 -6.58 15.67
N VAL A 447 37.50 -5.78 14.62
CA VAL A 447 38.59 -5.62 13.67
C VAL A 447 39.73 -5.10 14.52
N GLU A 448 40.70 -5.96 14.85
CA GLU A 448 41.96 -5.53 15.41
C GLU A 448 42.43 -4.38 14.53
N GLU A 449 42.67 -3.21 15.14
CA GLU A 449 43.35 -2.12 14.47
C GLU A 449 44.63 -2.71 13.87
N VAL A 450 44.62 -2.94 12.55
CA VAL A 450 45.85 -3.20 11.82
C VAL A 450 46.58 -1.87 11.84
N ASP A 451 47.51 -1.73 12.78
CA ASP A 451 48.50 -0.65 12.78
C ASP A 451 49.06 -0.55 11.36
N GLU A 452 48.93 0.63 10.73
CA GLU A 452 49.34 0.94 9.37
C GLU A 452 50.89 0.93 9.18
N THR A 453 51.60 -0.08 9.70
CA THR A 453 53.06 -0.15 9.57
C THR A 453 53.65 -1.43 8.98
N ASP A 454 52.88 -2.49 8.70
CA ASP A 454 53.49 -3.78 8.27
C ASP A 454 53.02 -4.34 6.90
N GLU A 455 52.36 -3.54 6.04
CA GLU A 455 52.03 -3.95 4.65
C GLU A 455 52.92 -3.31 3.55
N VAL A 456 54.23 -3.22 3.80
CA VAL A 456 55.22 -2.92 2.74
C VAL A 456 56.24 -4.06 2.53
N GLU A 457 56.26 -5.12 3.35
CA GLU A 457 57.33 -6.15 3.24
C GLU A 457 56.90 -7.58 2.89
N ILE A 458 55.64 -7.87 2.57
CA ILE A 458 55.21 -9.25 2.25
C ILE A 458 54.47 -9.34 0.90
N ALA A 459 55.04 -8.71 -0.14
CA ALA A 459 54.62 -8.91 -1.53
C ALA A 459 55.79 -9.07 -2.51
N LEU A 460 56.97 -9.51 -2.02
CA LEU A 460 58.16 -9.72 -2.87
C LEU A 460 58.93 -11.02 -2.58
N GLU A 461 58.30 -12.07 -2.03
CA GLU A 461 58.98 -13.36 -1.80
C GLU A 461 58.35 -14.62 -2.41
N GLU A 462 57.26 -14.53 -3.18
CA GLU A 462 56.66 -15.72 -3.83
C GLU A 462 56.53 -15.63 -5.36
N ASP A 463 57.50 -15.01 -6.03
CA ASP A 463 57.79 -15.37 -7.42
C ASP A 463 59.25 -15.02 -7.72
N TYR A 464 60.12 -16.03 -7.63
CA TYR A 464 61.48 -16.18 -8.19
C TYR A 464 62.36 -16.95 -7.21
N GLY A 465 62.17 -18.27 -7.18
CA GLY A 465 63.22 -19.15 -6.71
C GLY A 465 64.40 -19.15 -7.68
N GLY A 466 65.57 -18.69 -7.24
CA GLY A 466 66.84 -19.15 -7.82
C GLY A 466 67.98 -18.13 -7.91
N ALA A 467 68.87 -18.18 -6.92
CA ALA A 467 70.34 -18.08 -6.97
C ALA A 467 71.05 -16.93 -7.73
N GLY A 468 71.89 -16.21 -6.98
CA GLY A 468 72.99 -15.36 -7.47
C GLY A 468 72.85 -13.94 -6.92
N GLU A 469 73.55 -13.58 -5.84
CA GLU A 469 74.84 -12.86 -5.85
C GLU A 469 74.80 -11.53 -6.65
N ASP A 470 75.12 -10.44 -5.92
CA ASP A 470 75.55 -9.11 -6.39
C ASP A 470 74.52 -8.14 -7.02
N ILE A 471 73.75 -7.42 -6.17
CA ILE A 471 73.10 -6.14 -6.53
C ILE A 471 73.19 -5.12 -5.37
N ALA A 472 74.29 -5.15 -4.61
CA ALA A 472 74.56 -4.15 -3.57
C ALA A 472 75.59 -3.08 -4.01
N GLU A 473 76.24 -3.26 -5.17
CA GLU A 473 77.22 -2.32 -5.72
C GLU A 473 76.65 -1.43 -6.86
N GLU A 474 75.45 -1.68 -7.38
CA GLU A 474 74.93 -0.96 -8.57
C GLU A 474 74.00 0.24 -8.27
N ILE A 475 73.62 0.47 -7.01
CA ILE A 475 72.71 1.60 -6.64
C ILE A 475 73.51 2.82 -6.10
N ALA A 476 74.81 2.69 -5.88
CA ALA A 476 75.66 3.77 -5.36
C ALA A 476 76.29 4.68 -6.44
N GLU A 477 76.05 4.44 -7.73
CA GLU A 477 76.68 5.19 -8.85
C GLU A 477 75.71 5.99 -9.74
N MET A 478 74.42 6.14 -9.38
CA MET A 478 73.45 6.89 -10.20
C MET A 478 73.03 8.27 -9.64
N ASP A 479 73.71 8.78 -8.61
CA ASP A 479 73.46 10.12 -8.02
C ASP A 479 74.52 11.17 -8.40
N ALA A 480 75.29 10.92 -9.47
CA ALA A 480 76.28 11.85 -9.98
C ALA A 480 76.37 11.77 -11.50
N GLU A 481 75.53 12.53 -12.21
CA GLU A 481 75.80 13.17 -13.51
C GLU A 481 74.47 13.60 -14.15
N GLU A 482 74.16 14.90 -14.10
CA GLU A 482 73.67 15.70 -15.23
C GLU A 482 73.38 17.13 -14.74
N GLU A 483 74.46 17.91 -14.55
CA GLU A 483 74.41 19.35 -14.82
C GLU A 483 74.91 19.58 -16.25
N VAL A 484 74.35 20.64 -16.86
CA VAL A 484 74.88 21.51 -17.94
C VAL A 484 74.14 21.46 -19.29
N GLU A 485 73.29 22.49 -19.45
CA GLU A 485 73.14 23.46 -20.55
C GLU A 485 72.98 22.96 -22.01
N GLU A 486 71.94 23.46 -22.71
CA GLU A 486 72.08 24.68 -23.52
C GLU A 486 70.74 25.17 -24.10
N ASP A 487 70.67 26.51 -24.15
CA ASP A 487 69.72 27.45 -24.74
C ASP A 487 69.06 27.04 -26.08
N PHE A 488 67.84 27.55 -26.35
CA PHE A 488 67.64 28.53 -27.42
C PHE A 488 66.24 29.18 -27.36
N GLU A 489 66.26 30.47 -27.68
CA GLU A 489 65.23 31.51 -27.68
C GLU A 489 64.00 31.21 -28.57
N ASP A 490 62.83 31.76 -28.21
CA ASP A 490 62.21 32.79 -29.06
C ASP A 490 61.06 33.51 -28.34
N GLU A 491 61.14 34.84 -28.40
CA GLU A 491 60.13 35.85 -28.05
C GLU A 491 58.85 35.68 -28.88
N PHE A 492 57.69 36.12 -28.35
CA PHE A 492 56.81 37.09 -29.03
C PHE A 492 55.59 37.44 -28.15
N ASP A 493 55.62 38.69 -27.67
CA ASP A 493 54.56 39.72 -27.63
C ASP A 493 53.13 39.45 -27.11
N ASP A 494 52.82 40.30 -26.13
CA ASP A 494 51.74 41.30 -26.08
C ASP A 494 50.28 40.93 -25.78
N GLU A 495 49.88 41.48 -24.62
CA GLU A 495 48.74 42.37 -24.36
C GLU A 495 47.27 41.93 -24.55
N TYR A 496 46.50 42.30 -23.51
CA TYR A 496 45.05 42.50 -23.35
C TYR A 496 44.14 41.34 -22.94
#